data_AF-A0A645BEG7-F1
#
_entry.id   AF-A0A645BEG7-F1
#
_cell.length_a   1.000
_cell.length_b   1.000
_cell.length_c   1.000
_cell.angle_alpha   90.00
_cell.angle_beta   90.00
_cell.angle_gamma   90.00
#
_symmetry.space_group_name_H-M   'P 1'
#
loop_
_entity.id
_entity.type
_entity.pdbx_description
1 polymer ?
#
loop_
_entity_poly.entity_id
_entity_poly.type
_entity_poly.pdbx_seq_one_letter_code
_entity_poly.pdbx_strand_id
1 'polypeptide(L)'
;MQVPLYIRSRVDDIIAKRSSQRQYDGFTFSGGIVTNTRFTADAEAYGLCAGLHLLSWDFPKGESIKDIIDRERIFPITSLTQLTAANKNALMEKGIVICRQLLGNKSALDSLGLSDKKRRKVLEELQDLCG
;
A
#
# COMPACT_ATOMS: atom_id res chain seq x y z
N MET A 1 -18.05 -4.43 -14.78
CA MET A 1 -18.69 -3.21 -14.24
C MET A 1 -19.37 -3.37 -12.87
N GLN A 2 -19.40 -4.55 -12.23
CA GLN A 2 -20.12 -4.73 -10.96
C GLN A 2 -19.41 -4.10 -9.74
N VAL A 3 -18.08 -3.99 -9.79
CA VAL A 3 -17.23 -3.61 -8.66
C VAL A 3 -17.41 -2.13 -8.23
N PRO A 4 -17.43 -1.12 -9.12
CA PRO A 4 -17.52 0.29 -8.70
C PRO A 4 -18.90 0.68 -8.13
N LEU A 5 -19.98 0.17 -8.73
CA LEU A 5 -21.36 0.40 -8.25
C LEU A 5 -21.57 -0.21 -6.86
N TYR A 6 -21.11 -1.44 -6.67
CA TYR A 6 -21.17 -2.11 -5.38
C TYR A 6 -20.38 -1.36 -4.31
N ILE A 7 -19.15 -0.93 -4.62
CA ILE A 7 -18.34 -0.18 -3.66
C ILE A 7 -19.01 1.14 -3.29
N ARG A 8 -19.56 1.87 -4.27
CA ARG A 8 -20.28 3.11 -3.98
C ARG A 8 -21.46 2.89 -3.04
N SER A 9 -22.32 1.91 -3.32
CA SER A 9 -23.46 1.59 -2.45
C SER A 9 -23.01 1.27 -1.01
N ARG A 10 -21.92 0.52 -0.83
CA ARG A 10 -21.37 0.22 0.50
C ARG A 10 -20.82 1.46 1.21
N VAL A 11 -20.14 2.33 0.48
CA VAL A 11 -19.63 3.60 1.03
C VAL A 11 -20.80 4.47 1.47
N ASP A 12 -21.82 4.62 0.62
CA ASP A 12 -23.00 5.45 0.91
C ASP A 12 -23.74 4.96 2.16
N ASP A 13 -23.91 3.65 2.32
CA ASP A 13 -24.50 3.05 3.54
C ASP A 13 -23.71 3.41 4.81
N ILE A 14 -22.38 3.36 4.74
CA ILE A 14 -21.50 3.69 5.88
C ILE A 14 -21.57 5.18 6.19
N ILE A 15 -21.56 6.04 5.17
CA ILE A 15 -21.65 7.49 5.33
C ILE A 15 -22.99 7.88 5.94
N ALA A 16 -24.10 7.33 5.45
CA ALA A 16 -25.43 7.59 5.97
C ALA A 16 -25.54 7.20 7.46
N LYS A 17 -24.99 6.04 7.83
CA LYS A 17 -24.99 5.57 9.22
C LYS A 17 -24.07 6.38 10.13
N ARG A 18 -22.94 6.88 9.63
CA ARG A 18 -21.98 7.67 10.45
C ARG A 18 -22.44 9.12 10.61
N SER A 19 -23.02 9.71 9.57
CA SER A 19 -23.50 11.10 9.59
C SER A 19 -24.67 11.33 10.55
N SER A 20 -25.41 10.28 10.93
CA SER A 20 -26.48 10.36 11.93
C SER A 20 -25.99 10.28 13.38
N GLN A 21 -24.69 10.07 13.61
CA GLN A 21 -24.12 9.94 14.95
C GLN A 21 -23.42 11.25 15.35
N ARG A 22 -23.85 11.80 16.49
CA ARG A 22 -23.36 13.08 17.05
C ARG A 22 -21.84 13.18 17.21
N GLN A 23 -21.17 12.03 17.37
CA GLN A 23 -19.70 11.95 17.48
C GLN A 23 -18.95 12.31 16.18
N TYR A 24 -19.65 12.33 15.05
CA TYR A 24 -19.10 12.71 13.75
C TYR A 24 -19.67 14.05 13.24
N ASP A 25 -20.31 14.84 14.11
CA ASP A 25 -20.77 16.18 13.74
C ASP A 25 -19.56 17.03 13.29
N GLY A 26 -19.66 17.63 12.10
CA GLY A 26 -18.58 18.42 11.49
C GLY A 26 -17.54 17.63 10.68
N PHE A 27 -17.66 16.30 10.58
CA PHE A 27 -16.79 15.48 9.73
C PHE A 27 -17.28 15.44 8.29
N THR A 28 -16.34 15.42 7.33
CA THR A 28 -16.63 15.12 5.92
C THR A 28 -16.19 13.70 5.61
N PHE A 29 -17.03 12.94 4.90
CA PHE A 29 -16.70 11.59 4.48
C PHE A 29 -16.46 11.53 2.98
N SER A 30 -15.44 10.78 2.58
CA SER A 30 -15.12 10.49 1.18
C SER A 30 -14.88 8.99 1.00
N GLY A 31 -15.33 8.46 -0.13
CA GLY A 31 -15.04 7.09 -0.55
C GLY A 31 -13.84 7.01 -1.47
N GLY A 32 -13.13 5.89 -1.45
CA GLY A 32 -12.06 5.63 -2.40
C GLY A 32 -11.88 4.15 -2.70
N ILE A 33 -11.29 3.88 -3.87
CA ILE A 33 -10.92 2.55 -4.34
C ILE A 33 -9.41 2.55 -4.56
N VAL A 34 -8.73 1.61 -3.89
CA VAL A 34 -7.29 1.41 -4.04
C VAL A 34 -7.05 0.00 -4.59
N THR A 35 -6.22 -0.13 -5.63
CA THR A 35 -5.83 -1.42 -6.19
C THR A 35 -4.36 -1.45 -6.60
N ASN A 36 -3.69 -2.59 -6.46
CA ASN A 36 -2.32 -2.79 -6.95
C ASN A 36 -2.25 -3.13 -8.46
N THR A 37 -3.39 -3.16 -9.14
CA THR A 37 -3.51 -3.36 -10.58
C THR A 37 -3.90 -2.07 -11.29
N ARG A 38 -4.65 -2.12 -12.39
CA ARG A 38 -5.12 -0.98 -13.17
C ARG A 38 -6.64 -0.95 -13.18
N PHE A 39 -7.22 0.24 -13.29
CA PHE A 39 -8.64 0.38 -13.56
C PHE A 39 -8.91 0.25 -15.06
N THR A 40 -10.14 -0.14 -15.42
CA THR A 40 -10.62 0.00 -16.80
C THR A 40 -11.05 1.45 -17.02
N ALA A 41 -11.00 1.95 -18.26
CA ALA A 41 -11.44 3.31 -18.58
C ALA A 41 -12.85 3.62 -18.06
N ASP A 42 -13.78 2.68 -18.18
CA ASP A 42 -15.14 2.82 -17.64
C ASP A 42 -15.17 2.96 -16.11
N ALA A 43 -14.28 2.25 -15.40
CA ALA A 43 -14.22 2.31 -13.94
C ALA A 43 -13.58 3.61 -13.45
N GLU A 44 -12.58 4.13 -14.18
CA GLU A 44 -12.01 5.46 -13.93
C GLU A 44 -13.06 6.54 -14.16
N ALA A 45 -13.71 6.53 -15.31
CA ALA A 45 -14.74 7.51 -15.67
C ALA A 45 -15.89 7.50 -14.65
N TYR A 46 -16.39 6.32 -14.30
CA TYR A 46 -17.43 6.18 -13.28
C TYR A 46 -16.95 6.66 -11.91
N GLY A 47 -15.77 6.24 -11.46
CA GLY A 47 -15.25 6.59 -10.14
C GLY A 47 -15.05 8.10 -9.97
N LEU A 48 -14.47 8.75 -10.98
CA LEU A 48 -14.31 10.21 -11.02
C LEU A 48 -15.66 10.93 -11.03
N CYS A 49 -16.59 10.49 -11.90
CA CYS A 49 -17.96 11.03 -11.94
C CYS A 49 -18.71 10.82 -10.61
N ALA A 50 -18.38 9.76 -9.88
CA ALA A 50 -18.98 9.43 -8.59
C ALA A 50 -18.38 10.21 -7.41
N GLY A 51 -17.30 10.98 -7.63
CA GLY A 51 -16.55 11.64 -6.56
C GLY A 51 -15.74 10.67 -5.69
N LEU A 52 -15.43 9.47 -6.20
CA LEU A 52 -14.58 8.51 -5.49
C LEU A 52 -13.10 8.84 -5.73
N HIS A 53 -12.30 8.73 -4.67
CA HIS A 53 -10.85 8.78 -4.79
C HIS A 53 -10.34 7.46 -5.40
N LEU A 54 -9.69 7.52 -6.55
CA LEU A 54 -9.16 6.35 -7.24
C LEU A 54 -7.64 6.35 -7.17
N LEU A 55 -7.06 5.25 -6.69
CA LEU A 55 -5.63 5.03 -6.64
C LEU A 55 -5.30 3.63 -7.15
N SER A 56 -4.52 3.52 -8.22
CA SER A 56 -4.09 2.26 -8.81
C SER A 56 -2.57 2.21 -8.96
N TRP A 57 -2.06 1.11 -9.52
CA TRP A 57 -0.65 1.00 -9.88
C TRP A 57 -0.15 2.14 -10.77
N ASP A 58 -1.02 2.66 -11.64
CA ASP A 58 -0.68 3.61 -12.71
C ASP A 58 -1.59 4.85 -12.79
N PHE A 59 -2.57 4.97 -11.89
CA PHE A 59 -3.52 6.08 -11.82
C PHE A 59 -3.59 6.66 -10.40
N PRO A 60 -3.77 7.98 -10.24
CA PRO A 60 -3.70 8.99 -11.28
C PRO A 60 -2.25 9.19 -11.73
N LYS A 61 -2.04 9.51 -13.01
CA LYS A 61 -0.68 9.67 -13.55
C LYS A 61 0.07 10.77 -12.79
N GLY A 62 1.27 10.46 -12.30
CA GLY A 62 2.11 11.36 -11.50
C GLY A 62 1.90 11.23 -9.98
N GLU A 63 0.78 10.63 -9.55
CA GLU A 63 0.42 10.39 -8.16
C GLU A 63 -0.11 8.95 -7.97
N SER A 64 0.30 8.04 -8.85
CA SER A 64 -0.09 6.62 -8.78
C SER A 64 0.71 5.90 -7.69
N ILE A 65 0.30 4.69 -7.32
CA ILE A 65 1.06 3.88 -6.34
C ILE A 65 2.51 3.72 -6.80
N LYS A 66 2.73 3.46 -8.09
CA LYS A 66 4.09 3.34 -8.62
C LYS A 66 4.86 4.66 -8.49
N ASP A 67 4.25 5.77 -8.90
CA ASP A 67 4.90 7.09 -8.84
C ASP A 67 5.27 7.46 -7.39
N ILE A 68 4.38 7.18 -6.43
CA ILE A 68 4.62 7.42 -5.01
C ILE A 68 5.74 6.50 -4.48
N ILE A 69 5.73 5.21 -4.86
CA ILE A 69 6.79 4.26 -4.45
C ILE A 69 8.15 4.73 -4.92
N ASP A 70 8.26 5.10 -6.20
CA ASP A 70 9.50 5.52 -6.82
C ASP A 70 10.00 6.85 -6.24
N ARG A 71 9.09 7.83 -6.08
CA ARG A 71 9.39 9.18 -5.55
C ARG A 71 9.81 9.14 -4.09
N GLU A 72 9.06 8.45 -3.25
CA GLU A 72 9.28 8.43 -1.79
C GLU A 72 10.23 7.30 -1.35
N ARG A 73 10.70 6.46 -2.29
CA ARG A 73 11.55 5.30 -2.04
C ARG A 73 10.93 4.31 -1.03
N ILE A 74 9.60 4.17 -1.05
CA ILE A 74 8.84 3.31 -0.13
C ILE A 74 8.64 1.89 -0.71
N PHE A 75 9.73 1.29 -1.20
CA PHE A 75 9.68 -0.06 -1.75
C PHE A 75 9.25 -1.09 -0.69
N PRO A 76 8.29 -1.98 -0.99
CA PRO A 76 7.81 -2.94 -0.03
C PRO A 76 8.82 -4.09 0.16
N ILE A 77 8.88 -4.66 1.36
CA ILE A 77 9.75 -5.82 1.64
C ILE A 77 9.38 -7.07 0.84
N THR A 78 8.17 -7.10 0.27
CA THR A 78 7.72 -8.18 -0.61
C THR A 78 8.53 -8.24 -1.91
N SER A 79 9.14 -7.12 -2.34
CA SER A 79 10.02 -7.05 -3.50
C SER A 79 11.40 -7.66 -3.29
N LEU A 80 11.82 -7.89 -2.03
CA LEU A 80 13.15 -8.45 -1.72
C LEU A 80 13.26 -9.90 -2.19
N THR A 81 14.28 -10.21 -2.98
CA THR A 81 14.53 -11.55 -3.54
C THR A 81 15.35 -12.42 -2.59
N GLN A 82 16.13 -11.82 -1.70
CA GLN A 82 17.01 -12.56 -0.79
C GLN A 82 16.27 -13.15 0.42
N LEU A 83 15.03 -12.74 0.68
CA LEU A 83 14.21 -13.22 1.79
C LEU A 83 13.16 -14.25 1.34
N THR A 84 12.99 -15.31 2.13
CA THR A 84 11.91 -16.28 1.94
C THR A 84 10.56 -15.65 2.32
N ALA A 85 9.45 -16.27 1.91
CA ALA A 85 8.11 -15.84 2.34
C ALA A 85 7.97 -15.83 3.87
N ALA A 86 8.51 -16.84 4.56
CA ALA A 86 8.51 -16.90 6.02
C ALA A 86 9.26 -15.72 6.65
N ASN A 87 10.43 -15.35 6.11
CA ASN A 87 11.19 -14.20 6.58
C ASN A 87 10.42 -12.89 6.39
N LYS A 88 9.77 -12.73 5.22
CA LYS A 88 8.94 -11.55 4.93
C LYS A 88 7.77 -11.45 5.91
N ASN A 89 7.08 -12.56 6.18
CA ASN A 89 5.98 -12.61 7.13
C ASN A 89 6.44 -12.23 8.55
N ALA A 90 7.57 -12.78 9.02
CA ALA A 90 8.13 -12.44 10.32
C ALA A 90 8.49 -10.94 10.46
N LEU A 91 8.90 -10.28 9.37
CA LEU A 91 9.11 -8.84 9.34
C LEU A 91 7.78 -8.06 9.36
N MET A 92 6.79 -8.50 8.60
CA MET A 92 5.45 -7.88 8.57
C MET A 92 4.75 -7.96 9.94
N GLU A 93 4.87 -9.09 10.65
CA GLU A 93 4.37 -9.26 12.02
C GLU A 93 5.00 -8.28 13.02
N LYS A 94 6.21 -7.77 12.71
CA LYS A 94 6.90 -6.73 13.48
C LYS A 94 6.58 -5.32 13.00
N GLY A 95 5.63 -5.17 12.08
CA GLY A 95 5.25 -3.89 11.48
C GLY A 95 6.27 -3.34 10.46
N ILE A 96 7.25 -4.13 10.04
CA ILE A 96 8.23 -3.75 9.02
C ILE A 96 7.66 -4.16 7.66
N VAL A 97 7.22 -3.17 6.87
CA VAL A 97 6.54 -3.38 5.58
C VAL A 97 7.29 -2.75 4.40
N ILE A 98 8.17 -1.77 4.65
CA ILE A 98 9.00 -1.13 3.62
C ILE A 98 10.50 -1.34 3.85
N CYS A 99 11.27 -1.41 2.76
CA CYS A 99 12.71 -1.63 2.75
C CYS A 99 13.47 -0.57 3.55
N ARG A 100 13.05 0.70 3.51
CA ARG A 100 13.67 1.78 4.30
C ARG A 100 13.57 1.56 5.81
N GLN A 101 12.47 0.98 6.31
CA GLN A 101 12.34 0.61 7.73
C GLN A 101 13.35 -0.48 8.09
N LEU A 102 13.53 -1.47 7.22
CA LEU A 102 14.47 -2.56 7.42
C LEU A 102 15.93 -2.07 7.36
N LEU A 103 16.24 -1.12 6.48
CA LEU A 103 17.56 -0.49 6.38
C LEU A 103 17.90 0.31 7.64
N GLY A 104 16.91 1.00 8.24
CA GLY A 104 17.05 1.71 9.51
C GLY A 104 17.09 0.80 10.75
N ASN A 105 16.50 -0.39 10.66
CA ASN A 105 16.46 -1.38 11.74
C ASN A 105 17.12 -2.71 11.30
N LYS A 106 18.44 -2.67 11.07
CA LYS A 106 19.20 -3.85 10.62
C LYS A 106 19.14 -5.01 11.62
N SER A 107 18.94 -4.73 12.91
CA SER A 107 18.75 -5.75 13.96
C SER A 107 17.51 -6.62 13.75
N ALA A 108 16.52 -6.15 12.99
CA ALA A 108 15.37 -6.98 12.63
C ALA A 108 15.78 -8.24 11.84
N LEU A 109 16.89 -8.18 11.09
CA LEU A 109 17.43 -9.33 10.36
C LEU A 109 18.04 -10.39 11.27
N ASP A 110 18.52 -10.01 12.46
CA ASP A 110 19.21 -10.93 13.37
C ASP A 110 18.23 -12.00 13.90
N SER A 111 16.96 -11.59 14.08
CA SER A 111 15.87 -12.49 14.49
C SER A 111 15.42 -13.50 13.42
N LEU A 112 15.90 -13.36 12.18
CA LEU A 112 15.52 -14.23 11.06
C LEU A 112 16.44 -15.45 10.91
N GLY A 113 17.48 -15.58 11.73
CA GLY A 113 18.42 -16.71 11.67
C GLY A 113 19.15 -16.83 10.33
N LEU A 114 19.41 -15.70 9.66
CA LEU A 114 20.12 -15.68 8.37
C LEU A 114 21.61 -15.95 8.57
N SER A 115 22.23 -16.66 7.63
CA SER A 115 23.70 -16.73 7.56
C SER A 115 24.29 -15.37 7.19
N ASP A 116 25.52 -15.09 7.63
CA ASP A 116 26.20 -13.81 7.35
C ASP A 116 26.26 -13.48 5.86
N LYS A 117 26.50 -14.50 5.02
CA LYS A 117 26.49 -14.34 3.56
C LYS A 117 25.14 -13.88 3.04
N LYS A 118 24.04 -14.43 3.57
CA LYS A 118 22.67 -14.07 3.16
C LYS A 118 22.28 -12.70 3.69
N ARG A 119 22.66 -12.38 4.94
CA ARG A 119 22.48 -11.05 5.54
C ARG A 119 23.17 -9.96 4.73
N ARG A 120 24.42 -10.18 4.31
CA ARG A 120 25.14 -9.22 3.45
C ARG A 120 24.42 -8.99 2.12
N LYS A 121 23.97 -10.05 1.45
CA LYS A 121 23.19 -9.93 0.20
C LYS A 121 21.88 -9.16 0.38
N VAL A 122 21.17 -9.37 1.48
CA VAL A 122 19.95 -8.60 1.80
C VAL A 122 20.29 -7.12 1.98
N LEU A 123 21.38 -6.80 2.67
CA LEU A 123 21.80 -5.41 2.88
C LEU A 123 22.26 -4.74 1.58
N GLU A 124 22.95 -5.46 0.69
CA GLU A 124 23.29 -4.99 -0.66
C GLU A 124 22.01 -4.68 -1.46
N GLU A 125 21.05 -5.62 -1.51
CA GLU A 125 19.76 -5.42 -2.18
C GLU A 125 18.96 -4.24 -1.61
N LEU A 126 18.98 -4.04 -0.29
CA LEU A 126 18.33 -2.90 0.36
C LEU A 126 18.99 -1.58 -0.02
N GLN A 127 20.32 -1.55 -0.13
CA GLN A 127 21.06 -0.36 -0.55
C GLN A 127 20.80 -0.02 -2.02
N ASP A 128 20.67 -1.02 -2.90
CA ASP A 128 20.37 -0.79 -4.31
C ASP A 128 18.95 -0.22 -4.54
N LEU A 129 17.99 -0.62 -3.71
CA LEU A 129 16.59 -0.15 -3.82
C LEU A 129 16.36 1.21 -3.15
N CYS A 130 16.93 1.40 -1.96
CA CYS A 130 16.62 2.55 -1.09
C CYS A 130 17.78 3.52 -0.86
N GLY A 131 18.98 3.20 -1.34
CA GLY A 131 20.20 3.99 -1.16
C GLY A 131 20.41 5.09 -2.18
#